data_AF-A0A511RHJ4-F1
#
_entry.id   AF-A0A511RHJ4-F1
#
_cell.length_a   1.000
_cell.length_b   1.000
_cell.length_c   1.000
_cell.angle_alpha   90.00
_cell.angle_beta   90.00
_cell.angle_gamma   90.00
#
_symmetry.space_group_name_H-M   'P 1'
#
loop_
_entity.id
_entity.type
_entity.pdbx_description
1 polymer ?
#
loop_
_entity_poly.entity_id
_entity_poly.type
_entity_poly.pdbx_seq_one_letter_code
_entity_poly.pdbx_strand_id
1 'polypeptide(L)'
;MPKGLSAARKGETIELVLSDGTAEERLRLLAIELAEALARLQAPGYPTMDPEELEDKPNDAPNYTTATVELLEPEGLLTLRKVRVPGPDLLEFTTPSGSVYEFEWGPAFAYLEPLLPR
;
A
#
# COMPACT_ATOMS: atom_id res chain seq x y z
N MET A 1 0.87 15.17 -1.90
CA MET A 1 0.48 14.33 -0.75
C MET A 1 -0.95 13.87 -1.00
N PRO A 2 -1.22 12.56 -1.03
CA PRO A 2 -2.57 12.02 -1.14
C PRO A 2 -3.35 12.40 0.12
N LYS A 3 -4.64 12.71 -0.02
CA LYS A 3 -5.49 12.99 1.15
C LYS A 3 -5.53 11.74 2.02
N GLY A 4 -5.25 11.88 3.32
CA GLY A 4 -5.29 10.78 4.28
C GLY A 4 -4.00 9.94 4.37
N LEU A 5 -2.98 10.20 3.57
CA LEU A 5 -1.66 9.54 3.69
C LEU A 5 -0.58 10.56 3.99
N SER A 6 0.04 10.46 5.17
CA SER A 6 1.24 11.21 5.56
C SER A 6 2.39 10.28 5.86
N ALA A 7 3.60 10.70 5.56
CA ALA A 7 4.81 9.92 5.82
C ALA A 7 5.99 10.83 6.19
N ALA A 8 6.76 10.42 7.20
CA ALA A 8 7.96 11.12 7.63
C ALA A 8 9.08 10.13 7.97
N ARG A 9 10.19 10.18 7.22
CA ARG A 9 11.37 9.35 7.49
C ARG A 9 12.28 9.98 8.54
N LYS A 10 12.72 9.19 9.51
CA LYS A 10 13.73 9.52 10.51
C LYS A 10 14.76 8.38 10.58
N GLY A 11 15.92 8.62 9.96
CA GLY A 11 16.98 7.62 9.85
C GLY A 11 16.53 6.38 9.08
N GLU A 12 16.53 5.23 9.75
CA GLU A 12 16.12 3.95 9.17
C GLU A 12 14.62 3.67 9.33
N THR A 13 13.92 4.47 10.13
CA THR A 13 12.48 4.31 10.37
C THR A 13 11.65 5.33 9.59
N ILE A 14 10.42 4.95 9.26
CA ILE A 14 9.41 5.85 8.72
C ILE A 14 8.17 5.81 9.61
N GLU A 15 7.58 6.97 9.83
CA GLU A 15 6.27 7.11 10.46
C GLU A 15 5.24 7.33 9.36
N LEU A 16 4.22 6.48 9.31
CA LEU A 16 3.07 6.61 8.43
C LEU A 16 1.85 7.05 9.26
N VAL A 17 1.08 7.98 8.71
CA VAL A 17 -0.23 8.36 9.24
C VAL A 17 -1.27 8.07 8.17
N LEU A 18 -2.21 7.20 8.50
CA LEU A 18 -3.30 6.76 7.63
C LEU A 18 -4.62 7.31 8.15
N SER A 19 -5.44 7.90 7.30
CA SER A 19 -6.76 8.40 7.65
C SER A 19 -7.76 8.29 6.51
N ASP A 20 -8.99 7.92 6.86
CA ASP A 20 -10.16 7.90 5.97
C ASP A 20 -11.08 9.13 6.19
N GLY A 21 -10.65 10.08 7.01
CA GLY A 21 -11.42 11.26 7.42
C GLY A 21 -12.33 11.05 8.64
N THR A 22 -12.45 9.82 9.15
CA THR A 22 -13.18 9.48 10.39
C THR A 22 -12.23 8.97 11.47
N ALA A 23 -11.34 8.05 11.09
CA ALA A 23 -10.30 7.48 11.94
C ALA A 23 -8.90 7.88 11.44
N GLU A 24 -7.94 7.81 12.34
CA GLU A 24 -6.52 8.03 12.05
C GLU A 24 -5.67 7.00 12.80
N GLU A 25 -4.74 6.35 12.09
CA GLU A 25 -3.78 5.42 12.67
C GLU A 25 -2.35 5.86 12.36
N ARG A 26 -1.49 5.79 13.38
CA ARG A 26 -0.05 6.09 13.29
C ARG A 26 0.72 4.78 13.36
N LEU A 27 1.57 4.55 12.36
CA LEU A 27 2.37 3.34 12.23
C LEU A 27 3.84 3.71 12.12
N ARG A 28 4.70 2.93 12.76
CA ARG A 28 6.15 3.05 12.66
C ARG A 28 6.73 1.73 12.19
N LEU A 29 7.62 1.80 11.20
CA LEU A 29 8.22 0.64 10.55
C LEU A 29 9.60 0.99 9.99
N LEU A 30 10.35 -0.04 9.58
CA LEU A 30 11.60 0.14 8.88
C LEU A 30 11.35 0.64 7.46
N ALA A 31 12.05 1.72 7.07
CA ALA A 31 11.91 2.31 5.75
C ALA A 31 12.36 1.37 4.64
N ILE A 32 13.36 0.50 4.92
CA ILE A 32 13.82 -0.51 3.97
C ILE A 32 12.76 -1.58 3.72
N GLU A 33 12.06 -2.05 4.75
CA GLU A 33 11.02 -3.06 4.59
C GLU A 33 9.82 -2.52 3.82
N LEU A 34 9.43 -1.26 4.07
CA LEU A 34 8.41 -0.58 3.27
C LEU A 34 8.85 -0.45 1.80
N ALA A 35 10.12 -0.12 1.56
CA ALA A 35 10.66 -0.01 0.20
C ALA A 35 10.60 -1.33 -0.55
N GLU A 36 11.05 -2.42 0.08
CA GLU A 36 11.00 -3.73 -0.54
C GLU A 36 9.56 -4.21 -0.77
N ALA A 37 8.66 -3.95 0.18
CA ALA A 37 7.25 -4.32 0.03
C ALA A 37 6.59 -3.58 -1.14
N LEU A 38 6.82 -2.27 -1.26
CA LEU A 38 6.33 -1.48 -2.40
C LEU A 38 6.97 -1.91 -3.73
N ALA A 39 8.25 -2.28 -3.74
CA ALA A 39 8.90 -2.83 -4.92
C ALA A 39 8.28 -4.18 -5.35
N ARG A 40 7.92 -5.05 -4.40
CA ARG A 40 7.18 -6.30 -4.67
C ARG A 40 5.81 -6.02 -5.28
N LEU A 41 5.12 -4.97 -4.83
CA LEU A 41 3.84 -4.55 -5.41
C LEU A 41 3.97 -3.92 -6.81
N GLN A 42 5.11 -3.30 -7.11
CA GLN A 42 5.38 -2.69 -8.42
C GLN A 42 5.84 -3.71 -9.46
N ALA A 43 6.48 -4.80 -9.04
CA ALA A 43 6.95 -5.85 -9.93
C ALA A 43 5.80 -6.32 -10.85
N PRO A 44 6.06 -6.59 -12.14
CA PRO A 44 5.05 -7.04 -13.07
C PRO A 44 4.55 -8.43 -12.65
N GLY A 45 3.56 -8.48 -11.77
CA GLY A 45 2.99 -9.71 -11.25
C GLY A 45 2.02 -10.37 -12.22
N TYR A 46 1.35 -9.58 -13.07
CA TYR A 46 0.36 -10.06 -14.05
C TYR A 46 0.24 -9.07 -15.22
N PRO A 47 -0.10 -9.52 -16.45
CA PRO A 47 -0.37 -8.63 -17.57
C PRO A 47 -1.49 -7.62 -17.23
N THR A 48 -1.45 -6.43 -17.83
CA THR A 48 -2.58 -5.49 -17.82
C THR A 48 -3.81 -6.20 -18.38
N MET A 49 -4.87 -6.31 -17.58
CA MET A 49 -6.17 -6.82 -18.06
C MET A 49 -7.02 -5.65 -18.50
N ASP A 50 -7.71 -5.80 -19.62
CA ASP A 50 -8.72 -4.82 -20.04
C ASP A 50 -9.84 -4.73 -19.00
N PRO A 51 -10.45 -3.56 -18.77
CA PRO A 51 -11.54 -3.39 -17.80
C PRO A 51 -12.71 -4.37 -18.03
N GLU A 52 -13.03 -4.67 -19.29
CA GLU A 52 -14.07 -5.65 -19.66
C GLU A 52 -13.68 -7.09 -19.26
N GLU A 53 -12.39 -7.42 -19.20
CA GLU A 53 -11.91 -8.72 -18.73
C GLU A 53 -11.93 -8.87 -17.20
N LEU A 54 -11.97 -7.76 -16.44
CA LEU A 54 -12.15 -7.79 -14.98
C LEU A 54 -13.60 -8.12 -14.59
N GLU A 55 -14.56 -7.80 -15.45
CA GLU A 55 -16.00 -8.02 -15.19
C GLU A 55 -16.45 -9.44 -15.57
N ASP A 56 -15.81 -10.08 -16.55
CA ASP A 56 -16.31 -11.31 -17.21
C ASP A 56 -15.51 -12.59 -16.88
N LYS A 57 -14.41 -12.51 -16.12
CA LYS A 57 -13.61 -13.69 -15.75
C LYS A 57 -14.10 -14.31 -14.43
N PRO A 58 -14.28 -15.65 -14.36
CA PRO A 58 -14.31 -16.34 -13.07
C PRO A 58 -12.98 -16.07 -12.36
N ASN A 59 -13.06 -15.81 -11.06
CA ASN A 59 -12.02 -15.27 -10.16
C ASN A 59 -10.81 -16.22 -9.94
N ASP A 60 -10.19 -16.73 -11.00
CA ASP A 60 -9.15 -17.77 -10.94
C ASP A 60 -7.77 -17.23 -10.49
N ALA A 61 -7.57 -15.91 -10.50
CA ALA A 61 -6.38 -15.27 -9.93
C ALA A 61 -6.77 -13.97 -9.21
N PRO A 62 -6.19 -13.67 -8.04
CA PRO A 62 -6.48 -12.43 -7.32
C PRO A 62 -6.13 -11.23 -8.20
N ASN A 63 -7.03 -10.27 -8.31
CA ASN A 63 -6.82 -8.99 -8.99
C ASN A 63 -5.87 -8.05 -8.22
N TYR A 64 -5.07 -8.59 -7.29
CA TYR A 64 -4.18 -7.82 -6.45
C TYR A 64 -2.83 -8.51 -6.25
N THR A 65 -1.80 -7.71 -6.01
CA THR A 65 -0.51 -8.17 -5.47
C THR A 65 -0.44 -7.80 -3.99
N THR A 66 0.20 -8.62 -3.17
CA THR A 66 0.28 -8.41 -1.71
C THR A 66 1.72 -8.47 -1.21
N ALA A 67 2.01 -7.69 -0.18
CA ALA A 67 3.26 -7.72 0.58
C ALA A 67 2.96 -7.38 2.06
N THR A 68 3.80 -7.86 2.97
CA THR A 68 3.66 -7.59 4.40
C THR A 68 4.91 -6.94 4.95
N VAL A 69 4.74 -6.06 5.94
CA VAL A 69 5.83 -5.40 6.66
C VAL A 69 5.58 -5.51 8.15
N GLU A 70 6.64 -5.75 8.93
CA GLU A 70 6.57 -5.72 10.39
C GLU A 70 6.53 -4.28 10.89
N LEU A 71 5.63 -4.01 11.83
CA LEU A 71 5.54 -2.73 12.50
C LEU A 71 6.36 -2.75 13.79
N LEU A 72 7.11 -1.66 13.99
CA LEU A 72 7.78 -1.35 15.24
C LEU A 72 6.77 -0.81 16.27
N GLU A 73 5.77 -0.04 15.82
CA GLU A 73 4.73 0.52 16.70
C GLU A 73 3.47 0.91 15.90
N PRO A 74 2.26 0.51 16.33
CA PRO A 74 2.02 -0.59 17.26
C PRO A 74 2.60 -1.90 16.71
N GLU A 75 3.01 -2.83 17.58
CA GLU A 75 3.52 -4.13 17.15
C GLU A 75 2.47 -4.89 16.32
N GLY A 76 2.90 -5.53 15.23
CA GLY A 76 2.03 -6.31 14.36
C GLY A 76 2.47 -6.29 12.89
N LEU A 77 1.61 -6.82 12.02
CA LEU A 77 1.86 -6.84 10.58
C LEU A 77 1.00 -5.79 9.88
N LEU A 78 1.64 -4.97 9.06
CA LEU A 78 0.99 -4.15 8.05
C LEU A 78 0.92 -4.94 6.75
N THR A 79 -0.28 -5.17 6.23
CA THR A 79 -0.46 -5.77 4.90
C THR A 79 -0.69 -4.69 3.87
N LEU A 80 0.08 -4.73 2.79
CA LEU A 80 -0.02 -3.83 1.65
C LEU A 80 -0.58 -4.60 0.45
N ARG A 81 -1.60 -4.05 -0.20
CA ARG A 81 -2.13 -4.62 -1.45
C ARG A 81 -2.13 -3.57 -2.55
N LYS A 82 -1.68 -3.97 -3.74
CA LYS A 82 -1.96 -3.22 -4.97
C LYS A 82 -3.13 -3.89 -5.67
N VAL A 83 -4.31 -3.27 -5.62
CA VAL A 83 -5.56 -3.81 -6.16
C VAL A 83 -5.86 -3.20 -7.51
N ARG A 84 -6.18 -4.03 -8.50
CA ARG A 84 -6.61 -3.61 -9.83
C ARG A 84 -8.12 -3.48 -9.86
N VAL A 85 -8.58 -2.31 -10.26
CA VAL A 85 -9.99 -1.96 -10.39
C VAL A 85 -10.22 -1.32 -11.75
N PRO A 86 -11.46 -1.25 -12.26
CA PRO A 86 -11.77 -0.39 -13.39
C PRO A 86 -11.40 1.07 -13.07
N GLY A 87 -10.30 1.57 -13.64
CA GLY A 87 -9.75 2.89 -13.36
C GLY A 87 -8.32 2.84 -12.79
N PRO A 88 -7.91 3.82 -11.95
CA PRO A 88 -6.58 3.79 -11.33
C PRO A 88 -6.48 2.64 -10.32
N ASP A 89 -5.37 1.91 -10.37
CA ASP A 89 -5.02 0.92 -9.34
C ASP A 89 -5.07 1.55 -7.93
N LEU A 90 -5.41 0.75 -6.93
CA LEU A 90 -5.43 1.16 -5.53
C LEU A 90 -4.23 0.58 -4.77
N LEU A 91 -3.73 1.36 -3.81
CA LEU A 91 -2.85 0.91 -2.74
C LEU A 91 -3.68 0.83 -1.45
N GLU A 92 -3.80 -0.37 -0.91
CA GLU A 92 -4.49 -0.61 0.34
C GLU A 92 -3.50 -0.94 1.46
N PHE A 93 -3.79 -0.43 2.65
CA PHE A 93 -3.08 -0.69 3.89
C PHE A 93 -4.06 -1.36 4.86
N THR A 94 -3.81 -2.61 5.25
CA THR A 94 -4.51 -3.27 6.34
C THR A 94 -3.63 -3.26 7.58
N THR A 95 -4.06 -2.52 8.61
CA THR A 95 -3.30 -2.34 9.85
C THR A 95 -3.55 -3.50 10.82
N PRO A 96 -2.73 -3.66 11.89
CA PRO A 96 -2.94 -4.72 12.89
C PRO A 96 -4.28 -4.63 13.63
N SER A 97 -4.92 -3.47 13.67
CA SER A 97 -6.25 -3.28 14.26
C SER A 97 -7.36 -3.91 13.41
N GLY A 98 -7.06 -4.25 12.16
CA GLY A 98 -8.01 -4.71 11.16
C GLY A 98 -8.59 -3.58 10.29
N SER A 99 -8.22 -2.33 10.53
CA SER A 99 -8.63 -1.21 9.67
C SER A 99 -8.02 -1.32 8.27
N VAL A 100 -8.76 -0.86 7.27
CA VAL A 100 -8.30 -0.80 5.88
C VAL A 100 -8.34 0.64 5.40
N TYR A 101 -7.23 1.11 4.84
CA TYR A 101 -7.09 2.44 4.24
C TYR A 101 -6.70 2.31 2.77
N GLU A 102 -7.40 3.02 1.89
CA GLU A 102 -7.26 2.90 0.44
C GLU A 102 -6.83 4.24 -0.17
N PHE A 103 -5.88 4.18 -1.08
CA PHE A 103 -5.38 5.34 -1.82
C PHE A 103 -5.18 4.97 -3.29
N GLU A 104 -5.27 5.95 -4.19
CA GLU A 104 -4.84 5.72 -5.58
C GLU A 104 -3.33 5.38 -5.61
N TRP A 105 -2.97 4.29 -6.28
CA TRP A 105 -1.62 3.74 -6.33
C TRP A 105 -0.61 4.77 -6.84
N GLY A 106 -0.89 5.41 -7.98
CA GLY A 106 0.04 6.33 -8.62
C GLY A 106 0.43 7.50 -7.70
N PRO A 107 -0.54 8.30 -7.22
CA PRO A 107 -0.29 9.39 -6.29
C PRO A 107 0.34 8.94 -4.95
N ALA A 108 -0.10 7.81 -4.38
CA ALA A 108 0.44 7.31 -3.12
C ALA A 108 1.88 6.85 -3.26
N PHE A 109 2.19 6.06 -4.29
CA PHE A 109 3.55 5.60 -4.57
C PHE A 109 4.49 6.76 -4.85
N ALA A 110 4.11 7.70 -5.71
CA ALA A 110 4.93 8.88 -6.03
C ALA A 110 5.18 9.78 -4.80
N TYR A 111 4.30 9.75 -3.81
CA TYR A 111 4.49 10.46 -2.54
C TYR A 111 5.46 9.73 -1.60
N LEU A 112 5.38 8.40 -1.52
CA LEU A 112 6.22 7.59 -0.64
C LEU A 112 7.64 7.39 -1.21
N GLU A 113 7.77 7.20 -2.52
CA GLU A 113 9.03 6.86 -3.20
C GLU A 113 10.23 7.74 -2.80
N PRO A 114 10.14 9.08 -2.74
CA PRO A 114 11.27 9.92 -2.37
C PRO A 114 11.73 9.76 -0.91
N LEU A 115 10.88 9.19 -0.05
CA LEU A 115 11.19 8.95 1.36
C LEU A 115 11.92 7.62 1.57
N LEU A 116 11.84 6.69 0.61
CA LEU A 116 12.35 5.34 0.77
C LEU A 116 13.85 5.26 0.50
N PRO A 117 14.59 4.35 1.15
CA PRO A 117 15.94 4.00 0.73
C PRO A 117 15.92 3.40 -0.69
N ARG A 118 17.02 3.60 -1.42
CA ARG A 118 17.25 3.03 -2.76
C ARG A 118 17.95 1.68 -2.66
#